data_AF-A0A382DX30-F1
#
_entry.id   AF-A0A382DX30-F1
#
_cell.length_a   1.000
_cell.length_b   1.000
_cell.length_c   1.000
_cell.angle_alpha   90.00
_cell.angle_beta   90.00
_cell.angle_gamma   90.00
#
_symmetry.space_group_name_H-M   'P 1'
#
loop_
_entity.id
_entity.type
_entity.pdbx_description
1 polymer ?
#
loop_
_entity_poly.entity_id
_entity_poly.type
_entity_poly.pdbx_seq_one_letter_code
_entity_poly.pdbx_strand_id
1 'polypeptide(L)'
;MNMAIMDFLSDIRNATIANAVIVVFHIYIAFAVEGVSFLVIVLPIGALVAGAYFVKGKIGAGLLALPTLAYLFVFATNSPEMFDMLKNGGDEDIGWGIYILLPFWLFTILLNIMSILAEVRGTSKYANS
;
A
#
# COMPACT_ATOMS: atom_id res chain seq x y z
N MET A 1 3.14 -3.41 -23.25
CA MET A 1 3.27 -2.45 -22.12
C MET A 1 4.50 -1.61 -22.38
N ASN A 2 4.41 -0.28 -22.30
CA ASN A 2 5.54 0.61 -22.61
C ASN A 2 6.66 0.46 -21.55
N MET A 3 7.94 0.57 -21.93
CA MET A 3 9.10 0.36 -21.05
C MET A 3 9.02 1.23 -19.79
N ALA A 4 8.65 2.49 -19.95
CA ALA A 4 8.45 3.43 -18.85
C ALA A 4 7.37 3.02 -17.84
N ILE A 5 6.32 2.32 -18.28
CA ILE A 5 5.25 1.84 -17.39
C ILE A 5 5.77 0.68 -16.55
N MET A 6 6.51 -0.25 -17.16
CA MET A 6 7.12 -1.37 -16.43
C MET A 6 8.14 -0.88 -15.40
N ASP A 7 8.96 0.10 -15.76
CA ASP A 7 9.91 0.72 -14.85
C ASP A 7 9.18 1.39 -13.67
N PHE A 8 8.08 2.09 -13.94
CA PHE A 8 7.27 2.69 -12.89
C PHE A 8 6.66 1.64 -11.94
N LEU A 9 6.02 0.60 -12.49
CA LEU A 9 5.32 -0.44 -11.73
C LEU A 9 6.27 -1.33 -10.93
N SER A 10 7.52 -1.49 -11.38
CA SER A 10 8.51 -2.36 -10.74
C SER A 10 9.48 -1.64 -9.79
N ASP A 11 9.44 -0.30 -9.73
CA ASP A 11 10.29 0.47 -8.83
C ASP A 11 9.73 0.44 -7.39
N ILE A 12 10.49 -0.16 -6.47
CA ILE A 12 10.12 -0.24 -5.05
C ILE A 12 9.94 1.13 -4.40
N ARG A 13 10.61 2.19 -4.88
CA ARG A 13 10.41 3.56 -4.39
C ARG A 13 9.04 4.11 -4.77
N ASN A 14 8.57 3.82 -5.98
CA ASN A 14 7.24 4.24 -6.41
C ASN A 14 6.17 3.52 -5.59
N ALA A 15 6.35 2.21 -5.37
CA ALA A 15 5.46 1.42 -4.51
C ALA A 15 5.42 2.00 -3.08
N THR A 16 6.58 2.22 -2.46
CA THR A 16 6.66 2.74 -1.09
C THR A 16 6.16 4.19 -0.95
N ILE A 17 6.35 5.05 -1.94
CA ILE A 17 5.73 6.39 -1.98
C ILE A 17 4.21 6.29 -2.02
N ALA A 18 3.66 5.42 -2.87
CA ALA A 18 2.22 5.22 -2.96
C ALA A 18 1.64 4.69 -1.62
N ASN A 19 2.37 3.79 -0.94
CA ASN A 19 1.99 3.34 0.40
C ASN A 19 2.08 4.46 1.44
N ALA A 20 3.09 5.34 1.35
CA ALA A 20 3.24 6.46 2.28
C ALA A 20 2.03 7.41 2.21
N VAL A 21 1.47 7.64 1.02
CA VAL A 21 0.21 8.41 0.86
C VAL A 21 -0.93 7.78 1.66
N ILE A 22 -1.08 6.45 1.60
CA ILE A 22 -2.09 5.72 2.38
C ILE A 22 -1.81 5.81 3.88
N VAL A 23 -0.57 5.65 4.30
CA VAL A 23 -0.18 5.74 5.72
C VAL A 23 -0.50 7.13 6.28
N VAL A 24 -0.14 8.20 5.57
CA VAL A 24 -0.45 9.58 5.99
C VAL A 24 -1.97 9.79 6.10
N PHE A 25 -2.73 9.25 5.14
CA PHE A 25 -4.19 9.29 5.22
C PHE A 25 -4.71 8.55 6.46
N HIS A 26 -4.21 7.37 6.78
CA HIS A 26 -4.64 6.61 7.97
C HIS A 26 -4.22 7.30 9.28
N ILE A 27 -3.09 8.03 9.29
CA ILE A 27 -2.72 8.87 10.44
C ILE A 27 -3.74 10.00 10.62
N TYR A 28 -4.17 10.65 9.54
CA TYR A 28 -5.23 11.65 9.59
C TYR A 28 -6.53 11.05 10.16
N ILE A 29 -6.96 9.89 9.65
CA ILE A 29 -8.15 9.18 10.14
C ILE A 29 -8.04 8.80 11.63
N ALA A 30 -6.85 8.38 12.09
CA ALA A 30 -6.61 8.11 13.51
C ALA A 30 -6.92 9.32 14.40
N PHE A 31 -6.61 10.54 13.96
CA PHE A 31 -6.87 11.74 14.74
C PHE A 31 -8.27 12.31 14.54
N ALA A 32 -8.85 12.13 13.35
CA ALA A 32 -10.13 12.73 12.99
C ALA A 32 -11.35 11.87 13.37
N VAL A 33 -11.19 10.53 13.40
CA VAL A 33 -12.33 9.59 13.47
C VAL A 33 -12.07 8.44 14.47
N GLU A 34 -11.00 7.67 14.27
CA GLU A 34 -10.81 6.35 14.92
C GLU A 34 -10.12 6.39 16.30
N GLY A 35 -9.51 7.53 16.64
CA GLY A 35 -8.74 7.72 17.86
C GLY A 35 -7.27 7.26 17.78
N VAL A 36 -6.46 7.78 18.71
CA VAL A 36 -4.99 7.62 18.72
C VAL A 36 -4.55 6.14 18.82
N SER A 37 -5.37 5.26 19.40
CA SER A 37 -5.10 3.82 19.46
C SER A 37 -4.96 3.17 18.09
N PHE A 38 -5.60 3.71 17.04
CA PHE A 38 -5.46 3.22 15.68
C PHE A 38 -4.02 3.30 15.16
N LEU A 39 -3.23 4.25 15.67
CA LEU A 39 -1.81 4.40 15.31
C LEU A 39 -0.94 3.19 15.68
N VAL A 40 -1.38 2.35 16.62
CA VAL A 40 -0.65 1.12 17.01
C VAL A 40 -0.47 0.18 15.82
N ILE A 41 -1.37 0.21 14.83
CA ILE A 41 -1.27 -0.60 13.61
C ILE A 41 -0.67 0.22 12.46
N VAL A 42 -1.05 1.50 12.34
CA VAL A 42 -0.62 2.36 11.23
C VAL A 42 0.89 2.66 11.28
N LEU A 43 1.45 2.92 12.46
CA LEU A 43 2.87 3.28 12.60
C LEU A 43 3.81 2.12 12.27
N PRO A 44 3.59 0.87 12.73
CA PRO A 44 4.37 -0.27 12.28
C PRO A 44 4.33 -0.48 10.77
N ILE A 45 3.16 -0.34 10.13
CA ILE A 45 3.04 -0.41 8.67
C ILE A 45 3.87 0.70 8.02
N GLY A 46 3.76 1.93 8.50
CA GLY A 46 4.55 3.07 8.03
C GLY A 46 6.05 2.84 8.17
N ALA A 47 6.50 2.25 9.28
CA ALA A 47 7.90 1.92 9.51
C ALA A 47 8.41 0.85 8.53
N LEU A 48 7.60 -0.18 8.24
CA LEU A 48 7.93 -1.20 7.24
C LEU A 48 8.06 -0.60 5.84
N VAL A 49 7.12 0.27 5.46
CA VAL A 49 7.13 0.98 4.18
C VAL A 49 8.36 1.90 4.06
N ALA A 50 8.66 2.67 5.10
CA ALA A 50 9.85 3.52 5.14
C ALA A 50 11.14 2.69 5.07
N GLY A 51 11.22 1.59 5.82
CA GLY A 51 12.34 0.66 5.76
C GLY A 51 12.54 0.09 4.35
N ALA A 52 11.46 -0.32 3.68
CA ALA A 52 11.51 -0.80 2.30
C ALA A 52 12.05 0.26 1.32
N TYR A 53 11.69 1.53 1.50
CA TYR A 53 12.16 2.65 0.66
C TYR A 53 13.68 2.83 0.73
N PHE A 54 14.25 2.74 1.93
CA PHE A 54 15.68 2.97 2.15
C PHE A 54 16.53 1.73 1.82
N VAL A 55 16.09 0.55 2.26
CA VAL A 55 16.86 -0.68 2.12
C VAL A 55 16.84 -1.20 0.68
N LYS A 56 15.67 -1.21 0.03
CA LYS A 56 15.45 -1.76 -1.33
C LYS A 56 15.93 -3.23 -1.45
N GLY A 57 15.97 -3.78 -2.67
CA GLY A 57 16.46 -5.13 -2.91
C GLY A 57 15.59 -6.19 -2.24
N LYS A 58 16.15 -7.39 -2.02
CA LYS A 58 15.41 -8.53 -1.43
C LYS A 58 14.92 -8.25 -0.01
N ILE A 59 15.72 -7.54 0.79
CA ILE A 59 15.33 -7.19 2.17
C ILE A 59 14.20 -6.16 2.15
N GLY A 60 14.32 -5.10 1.35
CA GLY A 60 13.26 -4.11 1.18
C GLY A 60 11.97 -4.74 0.63
N ALA A 61 12.07 -5.69 -0.30
CA ALA A 61 10.94 -6.47 -0.78
C ALA A 61 10.28 -7.29 0.34
N GLY A 62 11.07 -7.90 1.23
CA GLY A 62 10.55 -8.58 2.41
C GLY A 62 9.80 -7.64 3.36
N LEU A 63 10.35 -6.44 3.60
CA LEU A 63 9.69 -5.41 4.40
C LEU A 63 8.37 -4.93 3.79
N LEU A 64 8.31 -4.76 2.46
CA LEU A 64 7.10 -4.37 1.73
C LEU A 64 6.08 -5.52 1.61
N ALA A 65 6.54 -6.78 1.62
CA ALA A 65 5.67 -7.94 1.53
C ALA A 65 4.76 -8.07 2.76
N LEU A 66 5.26 -7.78 3.96
CA LEU A 66 4.49 -7.84 5.20
C LEU A 66 3.19 -7.00 5.17
N PRO A 67 3.23 -5.68 4.90
CA PRO A 67 2.01 -4.89 4.79
C PRO A 67 1.17 -5.31 3.57
N THR A 68 1.79 -5.75 2.47
CA THR A 68 1.05 -6.23 1.29
C THR A 68 0.21 -7.47 1.60
N LEU A 69 0.75 -8.42 2.36
CA LEU A 69 0.02 -9.59 2.82
C LEU A 69 -1.11 -9.21 3.77
N ALA A 70 -0.87 -8.26 4.68
CA ALA A 70 -1.93 -7.74 5.55
C ALA A 70 -3.06 -7.08 4.73
N TYR A 71 -2.72 -6.30 3.71
CA TYR A 71 -3.71 -5.67 2.84
C TYR A 71 -4.53 -6.70 2.06
N LEU A 72 -3.87 -7.69 1.47
CA LEU A 72 -4.54 -8.79 0.78
C LEU A 72 -5.46 -9.57 1.72
N PHE A 73 -5.04 -9.80 2.97
CA PHE A 73 -5.86 -10.45 3.97
C PHE A 73 -7.11 -9.62 4.30
N VAL A 74 -6.97 -8.32 4.55
CA VAL A 74 -8.11 -7.41 4.80
C VAL A 74 -9.07 -7.40 3.62
N PHE A 75 -8.56 -7.34 2.38
CA PHE A 75 -9.40 -7.40 1.20
C PHE A 75 -10.13 -8.74 1.08
N ALA A 76 -9.42 -9.85 1.29
CA ALA A 76 -10.00 -11.18 1.19
C ALA A 76 -11.12 -11.42 2.23
N THR A 77 -10.98 -10.87 3.43
CA THR A 77 -11.95 -11.07 4.52
C THR A 77 -13.12 -10.07 4.48
N ASN A 78 -12.92 -8.86 3.92
CA ASN A 78 -13.93 -7.79 3.94
C ASN A 78 -14.44 -7.39 2.54
N SER A 79 -14.04 -8.08 1.46
CA SER A 79 -14.43 -7.70 0.09
C SER A 79 -15.92 -7.45 -0.13
N PRO A 80 -16.89 -8.20 0.46
CA PRO A 80 -18.30 -7.90 0.27
C PRO A 80 -18.69 -6.48 0.73
N GLU A 81 -18.25 -6.08 1.92
CA GLU A 81 -18.50 -4.75 2.49
C GLU A 81 -17.81 -3.67 1.67
N MET A 82 -16.57 -3.92 1.25
CA MET A 82 -15.81 -2.98 0.42
C MET A 82 -16.49 -2.73 -0.93
N PHE A 83 -17.05 -3.76 -1.57
CA PHE A 83 -17.83 -3.60 -2.80
C PHE A 83 -19.17 -2.90 -2.56
N ASP A 84 -19.77 -3.09 -1.39
CA ASP A 84 -20.99 -2.36 -1.02
C ASP A 84 -20.72 -0.87 -0.86
N MET A 85 -19.64 -0.51 -0.13
CA MET A 85 -19.20 0.88 0.01
C MET A 85 -18.86 1.53 -1.34
N LEU A 86 -18.29 0.76 -2.28
CA LEU A 86 -18.01 1.29 -3.63
C LEU A 86 -19.27 1.52 -4.47
N LYS A 87 -20.42 0.91 -4.12
CA LYS A 87 -21.71 1.13 -4.78
C LYS A 87 -22.50 2.23 -4.10
N ASN A 88 -22.52 2.21 -2.77
CA ASN A 88 -23.44 2.99 -1.96
C ASN A 88 -22.80 4.23 -1.31
N GLY A 89 -21.47 4.33 -1.33
CA GLY A 89 -20.69 5.37 -0.66
C GLY A 89 -20.04 4.86 0.63
N GLY A 90 -19.07 5.63 1.14
CA GLY A 90 -18.45 5.38 2.44
C GLY A 90 -19.40 5.74 3.58
N ASP A 91 -18.97 5.50 4.81
CA ASP A 91 -19.68 5.95 6.01
C ASP A 91 -19.76 7.48 6.11
N GLU A 92 -20.33 7.98 7.21
CA GLU A 92 -20.54 9.41 7.44
C GLU A 92 -19.22 10.21 7.49
N ASP A 93 -18.12 9.56 7.85
CA ASP A 93 -16.81 10.18 8.07
C ASP A 93 -15.92 10.14 6.81
N ILE A 94 -16.04 9.09 5.99
CA ILE A 94 -15.28 8.90 4.75
C ILE A 94 -16.08 9.34 3.52
N GLY A 95 -17.39 9.11 3.50
CA GLY A 95 -18.32 9.51 2.46
C GLY A 95 -17.84 9.19 1.04
N TRP A 96 -17.76 10.22 0.19
CA TRP A 96 -17.31 10.09 -1.21
C TRP A 96 -15.82 9.72 -1.35
N GLY A 97 -15.01 9.88 -0.29
CA GLY A 97 -13.59 9.56 -0.30
C GLY A 97 -13.32 8.10 -0.65
N ILE A 98 -14.25 7.19 -0.33
CA ILE A 98 -14.10 5.75 -0.60
C ILE A 98 -13.91 5.45 -2.10
N TYR A 99 -14.52 6.25 -2.98
CA TYR A 99 -14.43 6.07 -4.43
C TYR A 99 -13.01 6.33 -4.97
N ILE A 100 -12.17 7.02 -4.21
CA ILE A 100 -10.76 7.23 -4.53
C ILE A 100 -9.87 6.30 -3.71
N LEU A 101 -10.17 6.13 -2.43
CA LEU A 101 -9.32 5.40 -1.49
C LEU A 101 -9.30 3.91 -1.79
N LEU A 102 -10.46 3.28 -2.04
CA LEU A 102 -10.52 1.84 -2.33
C LEU A 102 -9.75 1.50 -3.61
N PRO A 103 -9.98 2.18 -4.74
CA PRO A 103 -9.23 1.89 -5.97
C PRO A 103 -7.73 2.20 -5.83
N PHE A 104 -7.38 3.28 -5.12
CA PHE A 104 -5.98 3.63 -4.87
C PHE A 104 -5.28 2.57 -4.01
N TRP A 105 -5.94 2.06 -2.98
CA TRP A 105 -5.41 0.96 -2.16
C TRP A 105 -5.18 -0.31 -2.98
N LEU A 106 -6.15 -0.73 -3.81
CA LEU A 106 -5.98 -1.87 -4.71
C LEU A 106 -4.82 -1.64 -5.70
N PHE A 107 -4.66 -0.42 -6.20
CA PHE A 107 -3.52 -0.05 -7.03
C PHE A 107 -2.19 -0.14 -6.27
N THR A 108 -2.13 0.26 -5.00
CA THR A 108 -0.92 0.08 -4.19
C THR A 108 -0.57 -1.39 -3.96
N ILE A 109 -1.54 -2.27 -3.79
CA ILE A 109 -1.30 -3.72 -3.71
C ILE A 109 -0.64 -4.22 -5.00
N LEU A 110 -1.15 -3.78 -6.16
CA LEU A 110 -0.56 -4.13 -7.45
C LEU A 110 0.88 -3.62 -7.57
N LEU A 111 1.14 -2.36 -7.24
CA LEU A 111 2.50 -1.80 -7.23
C LEU A 111 3.44 -2.56 -6.30
N ASN A 112 2.96 -2.95 -5.13
CA ASN A 112 3.75 -3.73 -4.18
C ASN A 112 4.12 -5.09 -4.76
N ILE A 113 3.15 -5.82 -5.31
CA ILE A 113 3.40 -7.14 -5.90
C ILE A 113 4.42 -7.03 -7.05
N MET A 114 4.24 -6.07 -7.96
CA MET A 114 5.12 -5.89 -9.10
C MET A 114 6.56 -5.53 -8.68
N SER A 115 6.71 -4.60 -7.74
CA SER A 115 8.03 -4.23 -7.21
C SER A 115 8.70 -5.35 -6.41
N ILE A 116 7.96 -6.06 -5.56
CA ILE A 116 8.48 -7.23 -4.80
C ILE A 116 8.97 -8.31 -5.77
N LEU A 117 8.19 -8.66 -6.78
CA LEU A 117 8.58 -9.66 -7.76
C LEU A 117 9.83 -9.24 -8.54
N ALA A 118 9.93 -7.96 -8.91
CA ALA A 118 11.10 -7.44 -9.61
C ALA A 118 12.37 -7.49 -8.74
N GLU A 119 12.28 -7.13 -7.47
CA GLU A 119 13.40 -7.18 -6.53
C GLU A 119 13.85 -8.62 -6.23
N VAL A 120 12.90 -9.54 -6.04
CA VAL A 120 13.21 -10.95 -5.77
C VAL A 120 13.83 -11.64 -6.99
N ARG A 121 13.34 -11.32 -8.19
CA ARG A 121 13.84 -11.87 -9.46
C ARG A 121 15.13 -11.19 -9.95
N GLY A 122 15.54 -10.09 -9.31
CA GLY A 122 16.72 -9.32 -9.74
C GLY A 122 16.50 -8.62 -11.09
N THR A 123 15.26 -8.30 -11.44
CA THR A 123 14.92 -7.52 -12.64
C THR A 123 14.61 -6.06 -12.33
N SER A 124 14.69 -5.67 -11.05
CA SER A 124 14.51 -4.30 -10.62
C SER A 124 15.72 -3.44 -11.00
N LYS A 125 15.50 -2.12 -11.03
CA LYS A 125 16.57 -1.12 -11.12
C LYS A 125 17.62 -1.25 -10.01
N TYR A 126 17.29 -1.90 -8.89
CA TYR A 126 18.13 -2.01 -7.70
C TYR A 126 18.70 -3.42 -7.48
N ALA A 127 18.58 -4.32 -8.46
CA ALA A 127 19.01 -5.71 -8.35
C ALA A 127 20.50 -5.91 -7.98
N ASN A 128 21.35 -4.92 -8.27
CA ASN A 128 22.78 -4.91 -7.98
C ASN A 128 23.18 -3.93 -6.86
N SER A 129 22.21 -3.37 -6.13
CA SER A 129 22.44 -2.43 -5.01
C SER A 129 22.51 -3.11 -3.65
#